data_AF-A0A1Y3RMK0-F1
#
_entry.id   AF-A0A1Y3RMK0-F1
#
_cell.length_a   1.000
_cell.length_b   1.000
_cell.length_c   1.000
_cell.angle_alpha   90.00
_cell.angle_beta   90.00
_cell.angle_gamma   90.00
#
_symmetry.space_group_name_H-M   'P 1'
#
loop_
_entity.id
_entity.type
_entity.pdbx_description
1 polymer ?
#
loop_
_entity_poly.entity_id
_entity_poly.type
_entity_poly.pdbx_seq_one_letter_code
_entity_poly.pdbx_strand_id
1 'polypeptide(L)'
;MQRLLYHASQNGIAAFALYADNGYNGLNFDRPAFSLMQQDMRNGRLEKIIVASLDRISRNCLDVIAFADCAAGLGVSIEAINGDHAALDCSRQLYAALAAKGGERR
;
A
#
# COMPACT_ATOMS: atom_id res chain seq x y z
N MET A 1 -3.25 -12.87 6.78
CA MET A 1 -2.70 -13.54 5.58
C MET A 1 -3.80 -14.22 4.74
N GLN A 2 -4.65 -15.08 5.31
CA GLN A 2 -5.72 -15.78 4.56
C GLN A 2 -6.65 -14.88 3.73
N ARG A 3 -7.00 -13.68 4.22
CA ARG A 3 -7.90 -12.75 3.49
C ARG A 3 -7.32 -12.22 2.17
N LEU A 4 -6.01 -11.99 2.09
CA LEU A 4 -5.36 -11.49 0.87
C LEU A 4 -5.29 -12.60 -0.20
N LEU A 5 -4.96 -13.82 0.21
CA LEU A 5 -4.91 -14.99 -0.69
C LEU A 5 -6.31 -15.34 -1.21
N TYR A 6 -7.34 -15.22 -0.36
CA TYR A 6 -8.73 -15.39 -0.78
C TYR A 6 -9.13 -14.34 -1.82
N HIS A 7 -8.79 -13.06 -1.60
CA HIS A 7 -9.09 -11.99 -2.56
C HIS A 7 -8.37 -12.18 -3.90
N ALA A 8 -7.09 -12.58 -3.89
CA ALA A 8 -6.34 -12.86 -5.11
C ALA A 8 -6.96 -14.02 -5.91
N SER A 9 -7.35 -15.10 -5.23
CA SER A 9 -8.00 -16.26 -5.85
C SER A 9 -9.36 -15.89 -6.45
N GLN A 10 -10.17 -15.08 -5.76
CA GLN A 10 -11.49 -14.66 -6.23
C GLN A 10 -11.43 -13.71 -7.43
N ASN A 11 -10.38 -12.88 -7.54
CA ASN A 11 -10.20 -11.94 -8.65
C ASN A 11 -9.35 -12.49 -9.80
N GLY A 12 -8.99 -13.78 -9.78
CA GLY A 12 -8.16 -14.39 -10.81
C GLY A 12 -6.75 -13.79 -10.91
N ILE A 13 -6.25 -13.19 -9.83
CA ILE A 13 -4.90 -12.61 -9.78
C ILE A 13 -3.91 -13.77 -9.65
N ALA A 14 -3.37 -14.22 -10.78
CA ALA A 14 -2.42 -15.34 -10.82
C ALA A 14 -0.97 -14.92 -10.51
N ALA A 15 -0.61 -13.66 -10.78
CA ALA A 15 0.72 -13.12 -10.54
C ALA A 15 0.68 -12.13 -9.36
N PHE A 16 1.04 -12.61 -8.17
CA PHE A 16 1.19 -11.76 -6.98
C PHE A 16 2.42 -12.18 -6.19
N ALA A 17 3.07 -11.20 -5.56
CA ALA A 17 4.10 -11.43 -4.56
C ALA A 17 3.51 -11.13 -3.18
N LEU A 18 3.72 -12.03 -2.22
CA LEU A 18 3.29 -11.83 -0.84
C LEU A 18 4.48 -11.33 -0.01
N TYR A 19 4.38 -10.08 0.45
CA TYR A 19 5.33 -9.50 1.39
C TYR A 19 4.73 -9.55 2.79
N ALA A 20 5.35 -10.29 3.69
CA ALA A 20 4.89 -10.46 5.07
C ALA A 20 6.05 -10.33 6.05
N ASP A 21 5.96 -9.34 6.94
CA ASP A 21 6.90 -9.14 8.04
C ASP A 21 6.26 -9.63 9.35
N ASN A 22 6.63 -10.83 9.81
CA ASN A 22 6.16 -11.38 11.08
C ASN A 22 7.03 -10.85 12.24
N GLY A 23 6.41 -10.22 13.25
CA GLY A 23 7.10 -9.73 14.45
C GLY A 23 7.67 -8.32 14.37
N TYR A 24 7.38 -7.56 13.30
CA TYR A 24 7.85 -6.19 13.12
C TYR A 24 6.79 -5.17 13.56
N ASN A 25 7.25 -4.09 14.20
CA ASN A 25 6.36 -3.03 14.68
C ASN A 25 5.95 -2.06 13.54
N GLY A 26 4.80 -1.43 13.71
CA GLY A 26 4.20 -0.44 12.80
C GLY A 26 4.98 0.89 12.67
N LEU A 27 6.06 1.06 13.43
CA LEU A 27 6.72 2.34 13.70
C LEU A 27 8.00 2.52 12.89
N ASN A 28 8.67 1.43 12.49
CA ASN A 28 9.90 1.48 11.72
C ASN A 28 9.73 0.81 10.34
N PHE A 29 10.45 1.36 9.36
CA PHE A 29 10.56 0.84 7.99
C PHE A 29 11.64 -0.22 7.81
N ASP A 30 12.35 -0.58 8.88
CA ASP A 30 13.36 -1.64 8.89
C ASP A 30 12.67 -3.01 8.90
N ARG A 31 12.12 -3.33 7.73
CA ARG A 31 11.28 -4.48 7.48
C ARG A 31 11.78 -5.13 6.19
N PRO A 32 12.28 -6.37 6.27
CA PRO A 32 12.91 -7.01 5.12
C PRO A 32 11.93 -7.20 3.96
N ALA A 33 10.68 -7.62 4.23
CA ALA A 33 9.70 -7.82 3.16
C ALA A 33 9.20 -6.48 2.59
N PHE A 34 9.04 -5.45 3.43
CA PHE A 34 8.68 -4.11 2.98
C PHE A 34 9.80 -3.45 2.13
N SER A 35 11.06 -3.67 2.47
CA SER A 35 12.20 -3.17 1.68
C SER A 35 12.30 -3.87 0.33
N LEU A 36 12.09 -5.19 0.29
CA LEU A 36 11.99 -5.94 -0.96
C LEU A 36 10.84 -5.42 -1.84
N MET A 37 9.67 -5.20 -1.26
CA MET A 37 8.52 -4.62 -1.97
C MET A 37 8.83 -3.24 -2.57
N GLN A 38 9.51 -2.36 -1.80
CA GLN A 38 9.92 -1.04 -2.31
C GLN A 38 10.93 -1.16 -3.46
N GLN A 39 11.85 -2.12 -3.39
CA GLN A 39 12.80 -2.38 -4.46
C GLN A 39 12.08 -2.87 -5.73
N ASP A 40 11.15 -3.81 -5.59
CA ASP A 40 10.35 -4.30 -6.72
C ASP A 40 9.43 -3.22 -7.30
N MET A 41 8.92 -2.32 -6.46
CA MET A 41 8.20 -1.11 -6.89
C MET A 41 9.12 -0.21 -7.73
N ARG A 42 10.34 0.09 -7.26
CA ARG A 42 11.32 0.91 -8.00
C ARG A 42 11.81 0.26 -9.30
N ASN A 43 11.85 -1.08 -9.34
CA ASN A 43 12.19 -1.84 -10.53
C ASN A 43 11.03 -1.92 -11.54
N GLY A 44 9.85 -1.35 -11.25
CA GLY A 44 8.69 -1.41 -12.12
C GLY A 44 8.07 -2.81 -12.24
N ARG A 45 8.29 -3.67 -11.24
CA ARG A 45 7.77 -5.06 -11.21
C ARG A 45 6.39 -5.18 -10.59
N LEU A 46 5.86 -4.09 -10.03
CA LEU A 46 4.59 -4.05 -9.32
C LEU A 46 3.73 -2.96 -9.95
N GLU A 47 2.46 -3.27 -10.23
CA GLU A 47 1.46 -2.30 -10.72
C GLU A 47 0.46 -1.92 -9.62
N LYS A 48 0.24 -2.83 -8.66
CA LYS A 48 -0.71 -2.64 -7.57
C LYS A 48 -0.18 -3.24 -6.27
N ILE A 49 -0.34 -2.49 -5.18
CA ILE A 49 -0.06 -2.92 -3.81
C ILE A 49 -1.38 -3.04 -3.07
N ILE A 50 -1.66 -4.23 -2.53
CA ILE A 50 -2.88 -4.50 -1.77
C ILE A 50 -2.51 -4.76 -0.31
N VAL A 51 -3.04 -3.96 0.59
CA VAL A 51 -2.80 -4.07 2.03
C VAL A 51 -4.08 -4.41 2.78
N ALA A 52 -3.94 -5.03 3.96
CA ALA A 52 -5.09 -5.26 4.82
C ALA A 52 -5.66 -3.94 5.36
N SER A 53 -4.79 -2.99 5.74
CA SER A 53 -5.15 -1.67 6.26
C SER A 53 -3.94 -0.72 6.13
N LEU A 54 -4.16 0.59 6.09
CA LEU A 54 -3.07 1.57 5.86
C LEU A 54 -2.01 1.57 6.97
N ASP A 55 -2.38 1.20 8.19
CA ASP A 55 -1.45 1.04 9.32
C ASP A 55 -0.40 -0.07 9.10
N ARG A 56 -0.58 -0.93 8.10
CA ARG A 56 0.44 -1.91 7.69
C ARG A 56 1.61 -1.27 6.96
N ILE A 57 1.39 -0.14 6.29
CA ILE A 57 2.43 0.66 5.62
C ILE A 57 3.20 1.44 6.69
N SER A 58 2.52 2.35 7.39
CA SER A 58 3.09 3.08 8.53
C SER A 58 1.96 3.51 9.48
N ARG A 59 2.29 3.69 10.77
CA ARG A 59 1.38 4.32 11.75
C ARG A 59 1.32 5.84 11.62
N ASN A 60 2.20 6.45 10.84
CA ASN A 60 2.24 7.90 10.62
C ASN A 60 1.57 8.25 9.28
N CYS A 61 0.65 9.22 9.27
CA CYS A 61 -0.04 9.63 8.06
C CYS A 61 0.90 10.23 7.00
N LEU A 62 1.88 11.04 7.41
CA LEU A 62 2.81 11.71 6.49
C LEU A 62 3.64 10.69 5.71
N ASP A 63 4.09 9.66 6.41
CA ASP A 63 4.81 8.53 5.84
C ASP A 63 3.97 7.76 4.82
N VAL A 64 2.69 7.50 5.13
CA VAL A 64 1.77 6.84 4.20
C VAL A 64 1.52 7.70 2.96
N ILE A 65 1.38 9.02 3.12
CA ILE A 65 1.20 9.95 2.00
C ILE A 65 2.45 9.99 1.11
N ALA A 66 3.64 10.12 1.70
CA ALA A 66 4.90 10.12 0.96
C ALA A 66 5.14 8.79 0.22
N PHE A 67 4.81 7.67 0.85
CA PHE A 67 4.88 6.36 0.22
C PHE A 67 3.90 6.25 -0.96
N ALA A 68 2.67 6.73 -0.79
CA ALA A 68 1.67 6.70 -1.86
C ALA A 68 2.01 7.64 -3.03
N ASP A 69 2.58 8.81 -2.76
CA ASP A 69 3.05 9.73 -3.80
C ASP A 69 4.20 9.10 -4.59
N CYS A 70 5.15 8.45 -3.91
CA CYS A 70 6.23 7.70 -4.55
C CYS A 70 5.70 6.54 -5.40
N ALA A 71 4.74 5.76 -4.88
CA ALA A 71 4.10 4.68 -5.61
C ALA A 71 3.37 5.22 -6.86
N ALA A 72 2.60 6.30 -6.72
CA ALA A 72 1.88 6.93 -7.83
C ALA A 72 2.84 7.47 -8.91
N GLY A 73 3.96 8.08 -8.50
CA GLY A 73 5.02 8.54 -9.41
C GLY A 73 5.67 7.40 -10.20
N LEU A 74 5.63 6.17 -9.68
CA LEU A 74 6.09 4.95 -10.34
C LEU A 74 4.97 4.20 -11.09
N GLY A 75 3.75 4.73 -11.11
CA GLY A 75 2.59 4.10 -11.76
C GLY A 75 1.93 2.98 -10.95
N VAL A 76 2.22 2.89 -9.65
CA VAL A 76 1.74 1.84 -8.75
C VAL A 76 0.55 2.32 -7.93
N SER A 77 -0.56 1.59 -7.98
CA SER A 77 -1.78 1.91 -7.21
C SER A 77 -1.82 1.18 -5.87
N ILE A 78 -2.30 1.84 -4.81
CA ILE A 78 -2.41 1.24 -3.46
C ILE A 78 -3.88 1.04 -3.10
N GLU A 79 -4.23 -0.15 -2.60
CA GLU A 79 -5.60 -0.52 -2.21
C GLU A 79 -5.62 -1.17 -0.83
N ALA A 80 -6.57 -0.79 0.02
CA ALA A 80 -6.73 -1.35 1.37
C ALA A 80 -8.04 -2.15 1.49
N ILE A 81 -7.96 -3.40 1.95
CA ILE A 81 -9.12 -4.33 2.01
C ILE A 81 -10.00 -4.11 3.25
N ASN A 82 -9.43 -3.72 4.40
CA ASN A 82 -10.21 -3.30 5.56
C ASN A 82 -10.15 -1.79 5.69
N GLY A 83 -11.30 -1.16 5.48
CA GLY A 83 -11.55 0.14 6.05
C GLY A 83 -12.08 -0.04 7.46
N ASP A 84 -11.22 -0.03 8.50
CA ASP A 84 -11.72 0.38 9.81
C ASP A 84 -10.70 0.87 10.86
N HIS A 85 -11.09 1.99 11.46
CA HIS A 85 -10.97 2.48 12.85
C HIS A 85 -9.75 3.19 13.46
N ALA A 86 -8.58 3.28 12.83
CA ALA A 86 -7.55 4.28 13.22
C ALA A 86 -7.03 5.11 12.05
N ALA A 87 -7.39 4.71 10.83
CA ALA A 87 -6.92 5.28 9.59
C ALA A 87 -7.80 6.41 9.07
N LEU A 88 -8.90 6.82 9.74
CA LEU A 88 -9.85 7.78 9.15
C LEU A 88 -9.22 9.14 8.84
N ASP A 89 -8.32 9.64 9.68
CA ASP A 89 -7.60 10.89 9.39
C ASP A 89 -6.55 10.69 8.29
N CYS A 90 -5.72 9.64 8.38
CA CYS A 90 -4.70 9.38 7.38
C CYS A 90 -5.29 9.01 6.02
N SER A 91 -6.33 8.19 5.98
CA SER A 91 -7.01 7.76 4.76
C SER A 91 -7.69 8.95 4.11
N ARG A 92 -8.34 9.83 4.89
CA ARG A 92 -8.97 11.03 4.36
C ARG A 92 -7.93 12.00 3.80
N GLN A 93 -6.82 12.22 4.50
CA GLN A 93 -5.71 13.04 4.01
C GLN A 93 -5.04 12.43 2.78
N LEU A 94 -4.87 11.10 2.75
CA LEU A 94 -4.33 10.36 1.61
C LEU A 94 -5.25 10.44 0.39
N TYR A 95 -6.54 10.12 0.53
CA TYR A 95 -7.51 10.23 -0.55
C TYR A 95 -7.68 11.68 -1.01
N ALA A 96 -7.61 12.66 -0.11
CA ALA A 96 -7.60 14.07 -0.48
C ALA A 96 -6.33 14.46 -1.26
N ALA A 97 -5.15 13.98 -0.86
CA ALA A 97 -3.89 14.22 -1.57
C ALA A 97 -3.89 13.58 -2.96
N LEU A 98 -4.38 12.34 -3.07
CA LEU A 98 -4.52 11.63 -4.35
C LEU A 98 -5.58 12.31 -5.24
N ALA A 99 -6.72 12.73 -4.69
CA ALA A 99 -7.77 13.44 -5.44
C ALA A 99 -7.32 14.83 -5.92
N ALA A 100 -6.53 15.55 -5.13
CA ALA A 100 -5.94 16.83 -5.53
C ALA A 100 -4.95 16.69 -6.70
N LYS A 101 -4.38 15.50 -6.92
CA LYS A 101 -3.47 15.19 -8.03
C LYS A 101 -4.17 14.50 -9.21
N GLY A 102 -5.32 13.87 -8.98
CA GLY A 102 -6.10 13.15 -9.98
C GLY A 102 -6.92 14.03 -10.94
N GLY A 103 -6.91 15.35 -10.75
CA GLY A 103 -7.55 16.32 -11.62
C GLY A 103 -6.71 16.71 -12.85
N GLU A 104 -6.12 15.74 -13.56
CA GLU A 104 -5.55 15.95 -14.90
C GLU A 104 -5.30 14.58 -15.56
N ARG A 105 -6.38 13.87 -15.90
CA ARG A 105 -6.35 12.93 -17.03
C ARG A 105 -7.31 13.45 -18.08
N ARG A 106 -6.71 13.99 -19.15
CA ARG A 106 -7.36 14.37 -20.40
C ARG A 106 -8.12 13.21 -21.01
#